data_AF-A0ABD4Z3F3-F1
#
_entry.id   AF-A0ABD4Z3F3-F1
#
_cell.length_a   1.000
_cell.length_b   1.000
_cell.length_c   1.000
_cell.angle_alpha   90.00
_cell.angle_beta   90.00
_cell.angle_gamma   90.00
#
_symmetry.space_group_name_H-M   'P 1'
#
loop_
_entity.id
_entity.type
_entity.pdbx_description
1 polymer ?
#
loop_
_entity_poly.entity_id
_entity_poly.type
_entity_poly.pdbx_seq_one_letter_code
_entity_poly.pdbx_strand_id
1 'polypeptide(L)'
;MYRGTENTGEYTYKTIKVNVDRILNDLASNRNVNILHRLTYPKDRSVDHVLEYKNCKTLLKFSNNVSSRSKLYQELKKLSKELKVNSLIVTNKFNDNDIVHDVLYIRGFIGIISTQTIQRYAKGDKVFVYEYNGMLYVKINGAKLKRLRENKGYRIHELANVIGISAKTLKSYENGKMDMTIEKAYRFLEVLGNEFSDAIEEVDIFRDRILQKDVESHVYVRNIVVDKRYKIIDKLKSYGLEVNIYNFIPSDIITGNENTRFFISYIERNLNEEEAKTKCKNNYFFALTFKGKPIVVADDDVNQKTLTTVESYGHVSKVSNIEELAKEIVEDIKR
;
A
#
# COMPACT_ATOMS: atom_id res chain seq x y z
N MET A 1 -19.23 -11.43 -47.66
CA MET A 1 -18.97 -12.67 -46.90
C MET A 1 -17.86 -12.40 -45.90
N TYR A 2 -18.04 -12.84 -44.64
CA TYR A 2 -17.04 -13.04 -43.58
C TYR A 2 -15.71 -13.63 -44.12
N ARG A 3 -14.51 -13.56 -43.53
CA ARG A 3 -13.91 -13.44 -42.17
C ARG A 3 -12.38 -13.28 -42.45
N GLY A 4 -11.44 -12.85 -41.62
CA GLY A 4 -11.29 -12.55 -40.20
C GLY A 4 -9.84 -12.05 -40.02
N THR A 5 -9.60 -10.96 -39.28
CA THR A 5 -9.13 -10.95 -37.88
C THR A 5 -7.69 -11.41 -37.66
N GLU A 6 -6.75 -10.46 -37.65
CA GLU A 6 -5.63 -10.44 -36.69
C GLU A 6 -5.42 -9.00 -36.22
N ASN A 7 -6.04 -8.67 -35.09
CA ASN A 7 -5.66 -7.51 -34.28
C ASN A 7 -6.37 -7.60 -32.94
N THR A 8 -5.62 -7.68 -31.83
CA THR A 8 -5.92 -7.11 -30.50
C THR A 8 -4.97 -7.70 -29.44
N GLY A 9 -3.74 -7.16 -29.38
CA GLY A 9 -2.80 -7.42 -28.28
C GLY A 9 -2.08 -6.19 -27.72
N GLU A 10 -2.20 -5.02 -28.35
CA GLU A 10 -1.34 -3.85 -28.04
C GLU A 10 -2.04 -2.64 -27.40
N TYR A 11 -3.31 -2.76 -27.00
CA TYR A 11 -4.07 -1.63 -26.47
C TYR A 11 -4.02 -1.50 -24.95
N THR A 12 -2.84 -1.29 -24.34
CA THR A 12 -2.73 -0.59 -23.03
C THR A 12 -1.33 -0.05 -22.67
N TYR A 13 -0.50 0.41 -23.63
CA TYR A 13 0.81 1.01 -23.31
C TYR A 13 1.16 2.26 -24.15
N LYS A 14 0.22 3.20 -24.29
CA LYS A 14 0.52 4.53 -24.85
C LYS A 14 0.23 5.65 -23.85
N THR A 15 1.09 5.77 -22.84
CA THR A 15 1.40 7.01 -22.10
C THR A 15 2.71 6.73 -21.36
N ILE A 16 3.82 7.39 -21.72
CA ILE A 16 5.21 7.24 -21.20
C ILE A 16 5.52 5.84 -20.66
N LYS A 17 6.28 5.02 -21.39
CA LYS A 17 6.78 3.71 -20.93
C LYS A 17 7.66 3.90 -19.69
N VAL A 18 7.03 4.05 -18.52
CA VAL A 18 7.70 4.01 -17.23
C VAL A 18 8.32 2.63 -17.17
N ASN A 19 9.65 2.56 -17.25
CA ASN A 19 10.35 1.30 -17.11
C ASN A 19 10.34 0.93 -15.62
N VAL A 20 9.24 0.29 -15.21
CA VAL A 20 9.02 -0.17 -13.82
C VAL A 20 10.16 -1.08 -13.40
N ASP A 21 10.61 -1.99 -14.27
CA ASP A 21 11.72 -2.90 -13.97
C ASP A 21 13.02 -2.12 -13.69
N ARG A 22 13.31 -1.06 -14.45
CA ARG A 22 14.45 -0.16 -14.15
C ARG A 22 14.31 0.52 -12.79
N ILE A 23 13.13 1.04 -12.46
CA ILE A 23 12.89 1.68 -11.15
C ILE A 23 13.13 0.68 -10.02
N LEU A 24 12.61 -0.54 -10.13
CA LEU A 24 12.78 -1.58 -9.12
C LEU A 24 14.26 -2.00 -8.97
N ASN A 25 15.00 -2.11 -10.08
CA ASN A 25 16.43 -2.42 -10.05
C ASN A 25 17.26 -1.29 -9.40
N ASP A 26 16.92 -0.04 -9.69
CA ASP A 26 17.57 1.13 -9.09
C ASP A 26 17.25 1.20 -7.57
N LEU A 27 16.01 0.89 -7.17
CA LEU A 27 15.63 0.80 -5.75
C LEU A 27 16.38 -0.32 -5.01
N ALA A 28 16.52 -1.49 -5.64
CA ALA A 28 17.26 -2.61 -5.06
C ALA A 28 18.75 -2.26 -4.88
N SER A 29 19.38 -1.73 -5.93
CA SER A 29 20.82 -1.45 -5.96
C SER A 29 21.22 -0.24 -5.11
N ASN A 30 20.44 0.84 -5.14
CA ASN A 30 20.87 2.13 -4.57
C ASN A 30 20.19 2.44 -3.23
N ARG A 31 19.07 1.78 -2.92
CA ARG A 31 18.25 2.06 -1.73
C ARG A 31 18.09 0.87 -0.80
N ASN A 32 18.69 -0.28 -1.08
CA ASN A 32 18.54 -1.51 -0.29
C ASN A 32 17.07 -1.91 -0.10
N VAL A 33 16.27 -1.77 -1.16
CA VAL A 33 14.87 -2.18 -1.17
C VAL A 33 14.78 -3.60 -1.73
N ASN A 34 14.29 -4.55 -0.93
CA ASN A 34 14.11 -5.92 -1.36
C ASN A 34 12.77 -6.06 -2.09
N ILE A 35 12.79 -6.56 -3.33
CA ILE A 35 11.57 -6.89 -4.07
C ILE A 35 11.17 -8.32 -3.70
N LEU A 36 10.21 -8.48 -2.79
CA LEU A 36 9.79 -9.81 -2.32
C LEU A 36 8.97 -10.55 -3.38
N HIS A 37 7.96 -9.87 -3.94
CA HIS A 37 7.05 -10.48 -4.90
C HIS A 37 6.60 -9.49 -5.98
N ARG A 38 6.42 -10.01 -7.20
CA ARG A 38 5.69 -9.35 -8.30
C ARG A 38 4.38 -10.10 -8.48
N LEU A 39 3.28 -9.40 -8.29
CA LEU A 39 1.94 -9.95 -8.50
C LEU A 39 1.57 -9.78 -9.98
N THR A 40 1.00 -10.84 -10.54
CA THR A 40 0.54 -10.93 -11.93
C THR A 40 -0.95 -11.26 -12.02
N TYR A 41 -1.59 -11.54 -10.88
CA TYR A 41 -3.03 -11.80 -10.77
C TYR A 41 -3.67 -10.92 -9.67
N PRO A 42 -4.91 -10.45 -9.85
CA PRO A 42 -5.64 -10.43 -11.13
C PRO A 42 -5.02 -9.43 -12.12
N LYS A 43 -5.54 -9.37 -13.35
CA LYS A 43 -5.06 -8.41 -14.35
C LYS A 43 -5.18 -6.97 -13.85
N ASP A 44 -6.34 -6.61 -13.28
CA ASP A 44 -6.64 -5.29 -12.72
C ASP A 44 -6.35 -5.21 -11.22
N ARG A 45 -5.15 -5.66 -10.80
CA ARG A 45 -4.76 -5.75 -9.39
C ARG A 45 -4.51 -4.39 -8.70
N SER A 46 -4.78 -4.35 -7.40
CA SER A 46 -4.53 -3.23 -6.49
C SER A 46 -3.10 -3.17 -5.94
N VAL A 47 -2.35 -4.27 -6.08
CA VAL A 47 -0.93 -4.38 -5.70
C VAL A 47 -0.17 -4.98 -6.87
N ASP A 48 0.90 -4.31 -7.32
CA ASP A 48 1.80 -4.83 -8.35
C ASP A 48 3.01 -5.53 -7.75
N HIS A 49 3.57 -4.98 -6.67
CA HIS A 49 4.74 -5.53 -5.99
C HIS A 49 4.60 -5.50 -4.47
N VAL A 50 5.25 -6.43 -3.80
CA VAL A 50 5.48 -6.38 -2.35
C VAL A 50 6.96 -6.14 -2.13
N LEU A 51 7.28 -5.08 -1.40
CA LEU A 51 8.64 -4.65 -1.09
C LEU A 51 8.93 -4.84 0.39
N GLU A 52 10.21 -4.94 0.72
CA GLU A 52 10.71 -4.82 2.09
C GLU A 52 11.84 -3.79 2.15
N TYR A 53 11.72 -2.85 3.08
CA TYR A 53 12.69 -1.80 3.32
C TYR A 53 12.81 -1.54 4.82
N LYS A 54 14.03 -1.59 5.36
CA LYS A 54 14.30 -1.44 6.81
C LYS A 54 13.34 -2.29 7.68
N ASN A 55 13.22 -3.57 7.32
CA ASN A 55 12.34 -4.56 7.98
C ASN A 55 10.84 -4.23 7.96
N CYS A 56 10.41 -3.28 7.13
CA CYS A 56 9.01 -2.91 6.94
C CYS A 56 8.55 -3.34 5.55
N LYS A 57 7.43 -4.06 5.47
CA LYS A 57 6.81 -4.45 4.20
C LYS A 57 5.96 -3.31 3.64
N THR A 58 6.02 -3.10 2.34
CA THR A 58 5.22 -2.11 1.61
C THR A 58 4.59 -2.71 0.38
N LEU A 59 3.27 -2.55 0.23
CA LEU A 59 2.54 -2.85 -1.00
C LEU A 59 2.80 -1.74 -2.02
N LEU A 60 3.15 -2.04 -3.26
CA LEU A 60 3.45 -1.03 -4.28
C LEU A 60 2.51 -1.19 -5.47
N LYS A 61 1.92 -0.08 -5.91
CA LYS A 61 1.06 0.01 -7.09
C LYS A 61 1.58 1.06 -8.05
N PHE A 62 1.71 0.73 -9.33
CA PHE A 62 1.96 1.68 -10.40
C PHE A 62 0.66 1.91 -11.20
N SER A 63 0.30 3.17 -11.43
CA SER A 63 -0.84 3.52 -12.27
C SER A 63 -0.65 4.90 -12.92
N ASN A 64 -1.20 5.12 -14.10
CA ASN A 64 -1.16 6.44 -14.73
C ASN A 64 -2.11 7.45 -14.05
N ASN A 65 -3.22 6.95 -13.52
CA ASN A 65 -4.22 7.73 -12.77
C ASN A 65 -4.86 6.84 -11.70
N VAL A 66 -5.13 7.40 -10.52
CA VAL A 66 -5.89 6.72 -9.47
C VAL A 66 -6.93 7.67 -8.89
N SER A 67 -8.18 7.20 -8.79
CA SER A 67 -9.21 7.89 -8.01
C SER A 67 -9.32 7.27 -6.62
N SER A 68 -9.41 8.12 -5.60
CA SER A 68 -9.76 7.75 -4.23
C SER A 68 -11.11 7.04 -4.12
N ARG A 69 -12.01 7.20 -5.10
CA ARG A 69 -13.31 6.52 -5.16
C ARG A 69 -13.26 5.19 -5.89
N SER A 70 -12.14 4.86 -6.55
CA SER A 70 -12.00 3.60 -7.28
C SER A 70 -12.03 2.40 -6.33
N LYS A 71 -12.60 1.28 -6.80
CA LYS A 71 -12.63 0.04 -6.01
C LYS A 71 -11.21 -0.46 -5.67
N LEU A 72 -10.27 -0.31 -6.61
CA LEU A 72 -8.86 -0.65 -6.44
C LEU A 72 -8.23 0.12 -5.27
N TYR A 73 -8.42 1.45 -5.22
CA TYR A 73 -7.88 2.28 -4.13
C TYR A 73 -8.50 1.91 -2.78
N GLN A 74 -9.82 1.73 -2.73
CA GLN A 74 -10.52 1.35 -1.49
C GLN A 74 -10.07 -0.03 -0.99
N GLU A 75 -9.85 -0.96 -1.91
CA GLU A 75 -9.36 -2.29 -1.56
C GLU A 75 -7.90 -2.27 -1.08
N LEU A 76 -7.02 -1.48 -1.72
CA LEU A 76 -5.65 -1.28 -1.23
C LEU A 76 -5.63 -0.64 0.16
N LYS A 77 -6.51 0.34 0.42
CA LYS A 77 -6.66 0.99 1.73
C LYS A 77 -7.09 -0.03 2.79
N LYS A 78 -8.09 -0.86 2.47
CA LYS A 78 -8.58 -1.93 3.34
C LYS A 78 -7.47 -2.93 3.64
N LEU A 79 -6.77 -3.40 2.62
CA LEU A 79 -5.68 -4.38 2.72
C LEU A 79 -4.52 -3.87 3.57
N SER A 80 -4.12 -2.60 3.39
CA SER A 80 -3.10 -1.96 4.22
C SER A 80 -3.45 -1.94 5.70
N LYS A 81 -4.72 -1.66 6.03
CA LYS A 81 -5.20 -1.68 7.42
C LYS A 81 -5.20 -3.09 7.98
N GLU A 82 -5.77 -4.05 7.26
CA GLU A 82 -5.88 -5.45 7.69
C GLU A 82 -4.51 -6.08 7.95
N LEU A 83 -3.55 -5.87 7.03
CA LEU A 83 -2.21 -6.41 7.15
C LEU A 83 -1.28 -5.55 8.02
N LYS A 84 -1.75 -4.36 8.46
CA LYS A 84 -0.95 -3.35 9.17
C LYS A 84 0.35 -2.98 8.43
N VAL A 85 0.25 -2.81 7.12
CA VAL A 85 1.39 -2.49 6.25
C VAL A 85 1.15 -1.26 5.39
N ASN A 86 2.26 -0.61 5.06
CA ASN A 86 2.27 0.55 4.18
C ASN A 86 1.98 0.15 2.72
N SER A 87 1.39 1.05 1.94
CA SER A 87 1.00 0.89 0.51
C SER A 87 1.33 2.09 -0.40
N LEU A 88 2.39 2.06 -1.17
CA LEU A 88 2.79 3.20 -2.01
C LEU A 88 2.11 3.11 -3.38
N ILE A 89 1.47 4.20 -3.81
CA ILE A 89 0.99 4.37 -5.18
C ILE A 89 1.95 5.30 -5.91
N VAL A 90 2.47 4.84 -7.04
CA VAL A 90 3.23 5.65 -7.99
C VAL A 90 2.28 6.03 -9.12
N THR A 91 1.95 7.32 -9.22
CA THR A 91 1.05 7.84 -10.25
C THR A 91 1.30 9.29 -10.56
N ASN A 92 1.01 9.75 -11.79
CA ASN A 92 1.13 11.18 -12.12
C ASN A 92 -0.19 11.94 -11.91
N LYS A 93 -1.32 11.22 -11.79
CA LYS A 93 -2.64 11.82 -11.56
C LYS A 93 -3.38 11.16 -10.39
N PHE A 94 -3.94 11.97 -9.51
CA PHE A 94 -4.79 11.52 -8.41
C PHE A 94 -6.12 12.27 -8.42
N ASN A 95 -7.24 11.55 -8.42
CA ASN A 95 -8.58 12.11 -8.67
C ASN A 95 -8.59 13.02 -9.91
N ASP A 96 -7.99 12.55 -11.01
CA ASP A 96 -7.89 13.26 -12.29
C ASP A 96 -7.05 14.56 -12.30
N ASN A 97 -6.44 14.92 -11.17
CA ASN A 97 -5.55 16.08 -11.04
C ASN A 97 -4.09 15.64 -11.07
N ASP A 98 -3.23 16.42 -11.74
CA ASP A 98 -1.78 16.20 -11.68
C ASP A 98 -1.25 16.37 -10.26
N ILE A 99 -0.26 15.56 -9.89
CA ILE A 99 0.41 15.68 -8.59
C ILE A 99 1.80 16.28 -8.74
N VAL A 100 2.15 17.16 -7.80
CA VAL A 100 3.48 17.80 -7.74
C VAL A 100 4.55 16.74 -7.50
N HIS A 101 5.67 16.86 -8.20
CA HIS A 101 6.83 15.98 -8.04
C HIS A 101 7.59 16.28 -6.75
N ASP A 102 8.36 15.32 -6.27
CA ASP A 102 9.18 15.42 -5.05
C ASP A 102 8.36 15.69 -3.77
N VAL A 103 7.07 15.35 -3.81
CA VAL A 103 6.11 15.44 -2.70
C VAL A 103 5.48 14.07 -2.42
N LEU A 104 5.49 13.65 -1.16
CA LEU A 104 4.71 12.49 -0.69
C LEU A 104 3.30 12.94 -0.27
N TYR A 105 2.28 12.59 -1.05
CA TYR A 105 0.89 12.82 -0.68
C TYR A 105 0.41 11.71 0.24
N ILE A 106 -0.23 12.05 1.36
CA ILE A 106 -0.76 11.08 2.31
C ILE A 106 -2.30 11.13 2.25
N ARG A 107 -2.91 10.03 1.80
CA ARG A 107 -4.37 9.91 1.65
C ARG A 107 -4.83 8.57 2.20
N GLY A 108 -5.63 8.57 3.26
CA GLY A 108 -6.28 7.36 3.77
C GLY A 108 -5.31 6.21 4.03
N PHE A 109 -4.20 6.47 4.74
CA PHE A 109 -3.09 5.53 4.99
C PHE A 109 -2.29 5.10 3.74
N ILE A 110 -2.57 5.67 2.57
CA ILE A 110 -1.87 5.42 1.31
C ILE A 110 -0.93 6.60 1.02
N GLY A 111 0.36 6.31 0.83
CA GLY A 111 1.34 7.25 0.31
C GLY A 111 1.26 7.28 -1.20
N ILE A 112 1.30 8.46 -1.81
CA ILE A 112 1.18 8.65 -3.25
C ILE A 112 2.32 9.57 -3.69
N ILE A 113 3.08 9.14 -4.69
CA ILE A 113 4.19 9.91 -5.28
C ILE A 113 4.16 9.84 -6.80
N SER A 114 4.77 10.82 -7.45
CA SER A 114 4.86 10.82 -8.91
C SER A 114 5.85 9.78 -9.42
N THR A 115 5.71 9.39 -10.68
CA THR A 115 6.72 8.54 -11.33
C THR A 115 8.10 9.20 -11.31
N GLN A 116 8.16 10.50 -11.57
CA GLN A 116 9.41 11.25 -11.52
C GLN A 116 10.05 11.22 -10.13
N THR A 117 9.23 11.32 -9.08
CA THR A 117 9.69 11.26 -7.69
C THR A 117 10.34 9.91 -7.38
N ILE A 118 9.69 8.79 -7.71
CA ILE A 118 10.30 7.47 -7.43
C ILE A 118 11.55 7.20 -8.28
N GLN A 119 11.61 7.70 -9.52
CA GLN A 119 12.78 7.58 -10.38
C GLN A 119 14.00 8.33 -9.82
N ARG A 120 13.78 9.57 -9.36
CA ARG A 120 14.80 10.38 -8.68
C ARG A 120 15.22 9.74 -7.37
N TYR A 121 14.23 9.33 -6.58
CA TYR A 121 14.48 8.65 -5.32
C TYR A 121 15.32 7.39 -5.50
N ALA A 122 14.99 6.54 -6.47
CA ALA A 122 15.75 5.33 -6.78
C ALA A 122 17.20 5.61 -7.21
N LYS A 123 17.52 6.82 -7.68
CA LYS A 123 18.88 7.26 -8.03
C LYS A 123 19.65 7.94 -6.90
N GLY A 124 19.03 8.13 -5.74
CA GLY A 124 19.67 8.72 -4.56
C GLY A 124 19.09 10.06 -4.11
N ASP A 125 18.17 10.66 -4.88
CA ASP A 125 17.57 11.94 -4.50
C ASP A 125 16.62 11.80 -3.31
N LYS A 126 16.65 12.74 -2.37
CA LYS A 126 15.79 12.68 -1.18
C LYS A 126 14.44 13.35 -1.43
N VAL A 127 13.42 12.89 -0.71
CA VAL A 127 12.11 13.56 -0.63
C VAL A 127 12.03 14.28 0.71
N PHE A 128 11.73 15.57 0.71
CA PHE A 128 11.68 16.38 1.93
C PHE A 128 10.28 16.90 2.27
N VAL A 129 9.40 16.93 1.26
CA VAL A 129 8.06 17.50 1.39
C VAL A 129 7.03 16.39 1.39
N TYR A 130 6.07 16.50 2.29
CA TYR A 130 4.86 15.68 2.24
C TYR A 130 3.63 16.59 2.27
N GLU A 131 2.54 16.08 1.72
CA GLU A 131 1.27 16.77 1.69
C GLU A 131 0.26 16.01 2.56
N TYR A 132 -0.43 16.77 3.42
CA TYR A 132 -1.50 16.25 4.26
C TYR A 132 -2.61 17.29 4.42
N ASN A 133 -3.86 16.87 4.18
CA ASN A 133 -5.07 17.71 4.28
C ASN A 133 -4.98 19.05 3.52
N GLY A 134 -4.38 19.04 2.32
CA GLY A 134 -4.24 20.21 1.44
C GLY A 134 -3.02 21.08 1.74
N MET A 135 -2.23 20.78 2.78
CA MET A 135 -1.07 21.56 3.18
C MET A 135 0.23 20.79 2.98
N LEU A 136 1.27 21.53 2.58
CA LEU A 136 2.63 21.01 2.40
C LEU A 136 3.46 21.21 3.67
N TYR A 137 4.14 20.15 4.08
CA TYR A 137 4.94 20.08 5.29
C TYR A 137 6.33 19.54 5.02
N VAL A 138 7.26 19.89 5.90
CA VAL A 138 8.59 19.31 6.03
C VAL A 138 8.76 18.75 7.44
N LYS A 139 9.49 17.64 7.56
CA LYS A 139 9.91 17.09 8.85
C LYS A 139 11.12 17.86 9.35
N ILE A 140 11.17 18.11 10.66
CA ILE A 140 12.24 18.91 11.27
C ILE A 140 12.86 18.16 12.43
N ASN A 141 14.19 18.09 12.42
CA ASN A 141 14.97 17.67 13.57
C ASN A 141 14.98 18.78 14.62
N GLY A 142 14.09 18.65 15.60
CA GLY A 142 13.91 19.66 16.64
C GLY A 142 15.19 19.99 17.42
N ALA A 143 16.03 18.98 17.69
CA ALA A 143 17.29 19.17 18.40
C ALA A 143 18.29 20.01 17.59
N LYS A 144 18.40 19.78 16.28
CA LYS A 144 19.22 20.60 15.39
C LYS A 144 18.68 22.02 15.26
N LEU A 145 17.35 22.18 15.11
CA LEU A 145 16.73 23.51 15.09
C LEU A 145 17.04 24.30 16.36
N LYS A 146 16.92 23.66 17.52
CA LYS A 146 17.25 24.27 18.82
C LYS A 146 18.70 24.75 18.88
N ARG A 147 19.64 23.87 18.51
CA ARG A 147 21.07 24.21 18.47
C ARG A 147 21.34 25.37 17.51
N LEU A 148 20.75 25.35 16.32
CA LEU A 148 20.91 26.42 15.34
C LEU A 148 20.39 27.75 15.89
N ARG A 149 19.20 27.76 16.51
CA ARG A 149 18.65 28.96 17.15
C ARG A 149 19.61 29.52 18.21
N GLU A 150 20.10 28.66 19.10
CA GLU A 150 21.00 29.05 20.20
C GLU A 150 22.34 29.57 19.68
N ASN A 151 22.90 28.93 18.66
CA ASN A 151 24.14 29.36 17.99
C ASN A 151 23.99 30.71 17.30
N LYS A 152 22.81 31.02 16.75
CA LYS A 152 22.48 32.32 16.17
C LYS A 152 22.11 33.38 17.23
N GLY A 153 22.18 33.04 18.53
CA GLY A 153 21.96 33.97 19.65
C GLY A 153 20.50 34.31 19.94
N TYR A 154 19.53 33.65 19.30
CA TYR A 154 18.12 33.95 19.48
C TYR A 154 17.54 33.30 20.73
N ARG A 155 16.82 34.08 21.55
CA ARG A 155 15.89 33.53 22.54
C ARG A 155 14.67 32.93 21.85
N ILE A 156 13.99 32.00 22.53
CA ILE A 156 12.83 31.31 21.96
C ILE A 156 11.71 32.28 21.57
N HIS A 157 11.41 33.29 22.41
CA HIS A 157 10.37 34.27 22.11
C HIS A 157 10.75 35.22 20.98
N GLU A 158 12.04 35.58 20.87
CA GLU A 158 12.55 36.47 19.82
C GLU A 158 12.41 35.80 18.45
N LEU A 159 12.95 34.59 18.28
CA LEU A 159 12.83 33.89 16.99
C LEU A 159 11.37 33.59 16.65
N ALA A 160 10.56 33.16 17.63
CA ALA A 160 9.15 32.90 17.41
C ALA A 160 8.41 34.14 16.86
N ASN A 161 8.69 35.31 17.43
CA ASN A 161 8.11 36.58 16.95
C ASN A 161 8.58 36.92 15.53
N VAL A 162 9.87 36.79 15.22
CA VAL A 162 10.41 37.06 13.88
C VAL A 162 9.80 36.15 12.82
N ILE A 163 9.64 34.86 13.11
CA ILE A 163 9.01 33.89 12.20
C ILE A 163 7.49 34.11 12.07
N GLY A 164 6.87 34.75 13.07
CA GLY A 164 5.42 34.93 13.17
C GLY A 164 4.71 33.65 13.60
N ILE A 165 5.20 33.02 14.67
CA ILE A 165 4.59 31.86 15.35
C ILE A 165 4.62 32.07 16.86
N SER A 166 3.85 31.27 17.60
CA SER A 166 3.91 31.32 19.07
C SER A 166 5.20 30.67 19.60
N ALA A 167 5.70 31.11 20.75
CA ALA A 167 6.82 30.44 21.43
C ALA A 167 6.50 28.96 21.76
N LYS A 168 5.23 28.63 22.01
CA LYS A 168 4.75 27.24 22.18
C LYS A 168 4.90 26.42 20.90
N THR A 169 4.62 27.02 19.74
CA THR A 169 4.81 26.40 18.41
C THR A 169 6.28 26.12 18.17
N LEU A 170 7.17 27.11 18.37
CA LEU A 170 8.62 26.92 18.23
C LEU A 170 9.14 25.83 19.18
N LYS A 171 8.70 25.84 20.44
CA LYS A 171 9.03 24.78 21.41
C LYS A 171 8.52 23.41 20.96
N SER A 172 7.39 23.34 20.24
CA SER A 172 6.87 22.08 19.71
C SER A 172 7.72 21.57 18.55
N TYR A 173 8.20 22.46 17.67
CA TYR A 173 9.19 22.13 16.64
C TYR A 173 10.50 21.63 17.25
N GLU A 174 11.07 22.34 18.22
CA GLU A 174 12.34 21.96 18.88
C GLU A 174 12.26 20.63 19.63
N ASN A 175 11.07 20.26 20.10
CA ASN A 175 10.83 18.96 20.74
C ASN A 175 10.41 17.86 19.77
N GLY A 176 10.36 18.12 18.45
CA GLY A 176 9.94 17.14 17.44
C GLY A 176 8.48 16.70 17.56
N LYS A 177 7.62 17.51 18.19
CA LYS A 177 6.19 17.18 18.42
C LYS A 177 5.28 17.59 17.26
N MET A 178 5.82 18.37 16.32
CA MET A 178 5.04 18.97 15.24
C MET A 178 5.94 19.18 14.03
N ASP A 179 5.43 18.85 12.85
CA ASP A 179 6.07 19.16 11.57
C ASP A 179 5.71 20.59 11.12
N MET A 180 6.54 21.14 10.25
CA MET A 180 6.49 22.54 9.86
C MET A 180 5.91 22.69 8.46
N THR A 181 5.01 23.65 8.25
CA THR A 181 4.54 23.96 6.89
C THR A 181 5.68 24.51 6.04
N ILE A 182 5.64 24.29 4.73
CA ILE A 182 6.69 24.79 3.81
C ILE A 182 6.84 26.31 3.88
N GLU A 183 5.74 27.05 4.06
CA GLU A 183 5.75 28.50 4.25
C GLU A 183 6.56 28.91 5.49
N LYS A 184 6.38 28.21 6.61
CA LYS A 184 7.15 28.48 7.82
C LYS A 184 8.60 28.07 7.64
N ALA A 185 8.87 26.92 7.03
CA ALA A 185 10.23 26.47 6.73
C ALA A 185 11.01 27.50 5.88
N TYR A 186 10.35 28.10 4.89
CA TYR A 186 10.93 29.17 4.09
C TYR A 186 11.31 30.39 4.94
N ARG A 187 10.44 30.83 5.87
CA ARG A 187 10.79 31.91 6.81
C ARG A 187 11.96 31.59 7.72
N PHE A 188 12.06 30.34 8.20
CA PHE A 188 13.23 29.93 8.98
C PHE A 188 14.50 29.97 8.14
N LEU A 189 14.44 29.58 6.87
CA LEU A 189 15.57 29.65 5.94
C LEU A 189 16.00 31.11 5.71
N GLU A 190 15.07 32.04 5.55
CA GLU A 190 15.38 33.48 5.41
C GLU A 190 16.06 34.06 6.65
N VAL A 191 15.62 33.65 7.85
CA VAL A 191 16.08 34.22 9.13
C VAL A 191 17.36 33.56 9.65
N LEU A 192 17.48 32.24 9.51
CA LEU A 192 18.61 31.46 10.03
C LEU A 192 19.66 31.13 8.96
N GLY A 193 19.36 31.36 7.68
CA GLY A 193 20.22 31.06 6.55
C GLY A 193 20.26 29.57 6.19
N ASN A 194 21.15 29.22 5.25
CA ASN A 194 21.25 27.88 4.66
C ASN A 194 21.47 26.74 5.67
N GLU A 195 22.08 27.03 6.82
CA GLU A 195 22.26 26.09 7.95
C GLU A 195 20.94 25.50 8.45
N PHE A 196 19.80 26.19 8.26
CA PHE A 196 18.48 25.64 8.59
C PHE A 196 18.17 24.34 7.83
N SER A 197 18.71 24.19 6.62
CA SER A 197 18.49 22.99 5.80
C SER A 197 19.01 21.71 6.48
N ASP A 198 20.02 21.82 7.35
CA ASP A 198 20.55 20.69 8.10
C ASP A 198 19.57 20.16 9.16
N ALA A 199 18.61 21.00 9.56
CA ALA A 199 17.52 20.64 10.46
C ALA A 199 16.33 20.02 9.72
N ILE A 200 16.26 20.08 8.39
CA ILE A 200 15.19 19.44 7.62
C ILE A 200 15.49 17.95 7.45
N GLU A 201 14.51 17.10 7.74
CA GLU A 201 14.63 15.65 7.66
C GLU A 201 14.01 15.10 6.37
N GLU A 202 14.62 14.04 5.84
CA GLU A 202 14.07 13.28 4.73
C GLU A 202 12.76 12.58 5.16
N VAL A 203 11.78 12.62 4.26
CA VAL A 203 10.55 11.85 4.33
C VAL A 203 10.81 10.44 3.81
N ASP A 204 10.51 9.44 4.62
CA ASP A 204 10.61 8.04 4.24
C ASP A 204 9.37 7.61 3.45
N ILE A 205 9.45 7.61 2.11
CA ILE A 205 8.30 7.30 1.23
C ILE A 205 7.69 5.90 1.43
N PHE A 206 8.41 4.98 2.07
CA PHE A 206 7.92 3.64 2.40
C PHE A 206 7.34 3.55 3.81
N ARG A 207 7.74 4.43 4.73
CA ARG A 207 7.44 4.31 6.16
C ARG A 207 6.63 5.46 6.75
N ASP A 208 6.83 6.68 6.28
CA ASP A 208 6.16 7.87 6.79
C ASP A 208 4.71 7.89 6.30
N ARG A 209 3.84 7.32 7.12
CA ARG A 209 2.39 7.34 6.95
C ARG A 209 1.75 7.69 8.25
N ILE A 210 0.77 8.56 8.17
CA ILE A 210 0.04 9.07 9.33
C ILE A 210 -0.88 7.94 9.81
N LEU A 211 -0.29 6.99 10.54
CA LEU A 211 -0.97 5.85 11.14
C LEU A 211 -1.82 6.25 12.37
N GLN A 212 -1.75 7.52 12.81
CA GLN A 212 -2.34 7.96 14.08
C GLN A 212 -3.37 9.11 14.02
N LYS A 213 -3.59 9.79 12.89
CA LYS A 213 -4.52 10.96 12.83
C LYS A 213 -5.71 10.84 11.88
N ASP A 214 -5.80 9.78 11.09
CA ASP A 214 -7.01 9.55 10.29
C ASP A 214 -8.10 9.03 11.23
N VAL A 215 -8.92 9.96 11.73
CA VAL A 215 -10.23 9.69 12.35
C VAL A 215 -10.95 8.65 11.51
N GLU A 216 -11.50 7.64 12.18
CA GLU A 216 -12.20 6.49 11.63
C GLU A 216 -13.18 6.89 10.53
N SER A 217 -12.67 6.93 9.30
CA SER A 217 -13.51 7.00 8.12
C SER A 217 -14.17 5.64 8.00
N HIS A 218 -15.40 5.58 8.49
CA HIS A 218 -16.32 4.47 8.32
C HIS A 218 -16.29 4.07 6.84
N VAL A 219 -15.76 2.89 6.57
CA VAL A 219 -15.78 2.32 5.23
C VAL A 219 -17.22 1.88 5.01
N TYR A 220 -17.97 2.65 4.23
CA TYR A 220 -19.27 2.23 3.74
C TYR A 220 -19.05 1.02 2.81
N VAL A 221 -19.20 -0.17 3.36
CA VAL A 221 -19.32 -1.40 2.57
C VAL A 221 -20.70 -1.34 1.92
N ARG A 222 -20.76 -0.93 0.65
CA ARG A 222 -21.99 -1.05 -0.13
C ARG A 222 -22.40 -2.52 -0.21
N ASN A 223 -23.68 -2.75 0.06
CA ASN A 223 -24.34 -4.04 0.09
C ASN A 223 -24.10 -4.90 -1.17
N ILE A 224 -23.75 -6.16 -0.88
CA ILE A 224 -24.00 -7.43 -1.58
C ILE A 224 -24.22 -7.31 -3.10
N VAL A 225 -23.12 -7.43 -3.83
CA VAL A 225 -23.13 -8.12 -5.13
C VAL A 225 -23.39 -9.59 -4.82
N VAL A 226 -24.26 -10.27 -5.59
CA VAL A 226 -24.40 -11.73 -5.52
C VAL A 226 -23.04 -12.33 -5.88
N ASP A 227 -22.27 -12.63 -4.84
CA ASP A 227 -20.91 -13.12 -4.92
C ASP A 227 -20.98 -14.64 -4.92
N LYS A 228 -20.35 -15.31 -5.88
CA LYS A 228 -20.30 -16.77 -5.91
C LYS A 228 -19.61 -17.34 -4.67
N ARG A 229 -18.78 -16.52 -4.00
CA ARG A 229 -18.15 -16.82 -2.71
C ARG A 229 -19.10 -16.71 -1.52
N TYR A 230 -20.36 -16.30 -1.70
CA TYR A 230 -21.32 -16.06 -0.62
C TYR A 230 -21.45 -17.28 0.30
N LYS A 231 -21.54 -18.50 -0.25
CA LYS A 231 -21.60 -19.74 0.54
C LYS A 231 -20.38 -19.90 1.46
N ILE A 232 -19.19 -19.56 0.96
CA ILE A 232 -17.93 -19.61 1.71
C ILE A 232 -17.96 -18.56 2.83
N ILE A 233 -18.29 -17.33 2.48
CA ILE A 233 -18.34 -16.18 3.40
C ILE A 233 -19.35 -16.43 4.53
N ASP A 234 -20.56 -16.83 4.18
CA ASP A 234 -21.66 -17.07 5.11
C ASP A 234 -21.33 -18.19 6.10
N LYS A 235 -20.77 -19.32 5.59
CA LYS A 235 -20.32 -20.41 6.45
C LYS A 235 -19.20 -19.96 7.39
N LEU A 236 -18.14 -19.32 6.90
CA LEU A 236 -17.04 -18.85 7.76
C LEU A 236 -17.55 -17.88 8.85
N LYS A 237 -18.44 -16.94 8.50
CA LYS A 237 -19.06 -16.02 9.46
C LYS A 237 -19.94 -16.73 10.48
N SER A 238 -20.69 -17.77 10.10
CA SER A 238 -21.51 -18.56 11.03
C SER A 238 -20.68 -19.27 12.12
N TYR A 239 -19.39 -19.47 11.87
CA TYR A 239 -18.41 -20.00 12.83
C TYR A 239 -17.69 -18.90 13.63
N GLY A 240 -18.16 -17.64 13.55
CA GLY A 240 -17.63 -16.52 14.31
C GLY A 240 -16.33 -15.91 13.74
N LEU A 241 -15.95 -16.27 12.51
CA LEU A 241 -14.75 -15.73 11.86
C LEU A 241 -15.02 -14.34 11.29
N GLU A 242 -14.08 -13.42 11.47
CA GLU A 242 -14.06 -12.16 10.71
C GLU A 242 -13.61 -12.45 9.28
N VAL A 243 -14.38 -11.99 8.29
CA VAL A 243 -14.16 -12.32 6.88
C VAL A 243 -14.05 -11.05 6.05
N ASN A 244 -12.86 -10.82 5.47
CA ASN A 244 -12.58 -9.72 4.57
C ASN A 244 -12.48 -10.20 3.12
N ILE A 245 -13.34 -9.65 2.26
CA ILE A 245 -13.40 -10.01 0.83
C ILE A 245 -12.58 -9.03 -0.01
N TYR A 246 -12.00 -9.55 -1.07
CA TYR A 246 -11.11 -8.88 -2.01
C TYR A 246 -11.38 -9.31 -3.46
N ASN A 247 -11.16 -8.41 -4.43
CA ASN A 247 -11.39 -8.67 -5.87
C ASN A 247 -10.18 -8.32 -6.74
N PHE A 248 -9.25 -7.53 -6.23
CA PHE A 248 -8.11 -6.95 -6.93
C PHE A 248 -6.77 -7.42 -6.35
N ILE A 249 -6.75 -8.49 -5.56
CA ILE A 249 -5.52 -9.19 -5.15
C ILE A 249 -5.68 -10.70 -5.39
N PRO A 250 -4.61 -11.49 -5.28
CA PRO A 250 -4.68 -12.94 -5.49
C PRO A 250 -5.60 -13.68 -4.52
N SER A 251 -5.71 -13.17 -3.29
CA SER A 251 -6.59 -13.69 -2.24
C SER A 251 -8.00 -13.14 -2.44
N ASP A 252 -9.01 -14.01 -2.46
CA ASP A 252 -10.40 -13.59 -2.50
C ASP A 252 -10.94 -13.25 -1.12
N ILE A 253 -10.44 -13.99 -0.11
CA ILE A 253 -10.85 -13.85 1.27
C ILE A 253 -9.59 -13.86 2.14
N ILE A 254 -9.52 -12.92 3.09
CA ILE A 254 -8.60 -12.96 4.21
C ILE A 254 -9.44 -13.08 5.49
N THR A 255 -9.06 -14.01 6.35
CA THR A 255 -9.75 -14.27 7.63
C THR A 255 -8.74 -14.69 8.69
N GLY A 256 -9.11 -14.56 9.96
CA GLY A 256 -8.27 -14.92 11.10
C GLY A 256 -8.14 -13.79 12.11
N ASN A 257 -7.04 -13.79 12.86
CA ASN A 257 -6.72 -12.77 13.86
C ASN A 257 -5.31 -12.21 13.63
N GLU A 258 -4.77 -11.47 14.61
CA GLU A 258 -3.44 -10.87 14.48
C GLU A 258 -2.30 -11.91 14.45
N ASN A 259 -2.51 -13.10 15.03
CA ASN A 259 -1.49 -14.14 15.17
C ASN A 259 -1.55 -15.16 14.02
N THR A 260 -2.76 -15.57 13.63
CA THR A 260 -3.03 -16.60 12.63
C THR A 260 -3.97 -16.04 11.58
N ARG A 261 -3.50 -15.95 10.33
CA ARG A 261 -4.27 -15.47 9.18
C ARG A 261 -4.33 -16.51 8.09
N PHE A 262 -5.45 -16.55 7.39
CA PHE A 262 -5.70 -17.43 6.26
C PHE A 262 -6.01 -16.60 5.02
N PHE A 263 -5.39 -16.96 3.90
CA PHE A 263 -5.53 -16.28 2.62
C PHE A 263 -6.13 -17.28 1.64
N ILE A 264 -7.42 -17.13 1.36
CA ILE A 264 -8.19 -18.08 0.58
C ILE A 264 -8.30 -17.56 -0.86
N SER A 265 -7.85 -18.38 -1.81
CA SER A 265 -8.15 -18.20 -3.25
C SER A 265 -9.26 -19.15 -3.68
N TYR A 266 -10.32 -18.59 -4.26
CA TYR A 266 -11.47 -19.31 -4.78
C TYR A 266 -11.31 -19.63 -6.27
N ILE A 267 -11.52 -20.88 -6.67
CA ILE A 267 -11.47 -21.36 -8.05
C ILE A 267 -12.88 -21.70 -8.50
N GLU A 268 -13.38 -20.93 -9.46
CA GLU A 268 -14.65 -21.21 -10.12
C GLU A 268 -14.49 -22.30 -11.19
N ARG A 269 -15.56 -23.04 -11.48
CA ARG A 269 -15.62 -24.06 -12.54
C ARG A 269 -14.99 -23.65 -13.86
N ASN A 270 -15.23 -22.42 -14.31
CA ASN A 270 -14.84 -21.94 -15.64
C ASN A 270 -13.45 -21.32 -15.68
N LEU A 271 -12.72 -21.28 -14.56
CA LEU A 271 -11.36 -20.76 -14.53
C LEU A 271 -10.43 -21.79 -15.19
N ASN A 272 -9.69 -21.35 -16.22
CA ASN A 272 -8.75 -22.24 -16.89
C ASN A 272 -7.56 -22.60 -15.97
N GLU A 273 -6.90 -23.71 -16.26
CA GLU A 273 -5.83 -24.27 -15.43
C GLU A 273 -4.66 -23.28 -15.20
N GLU A 274 -4.20 -22.60 -16.25
CA GLU A 274 -3.07 -21.66 -16.15
C GLU A 274 -3.42 -20.42 -15.32
N GLU A 275 -4.66 -19.94 -15.43
CA GLU A 275 -5.16 -18.83 -14.63
C GLU A 275 -5.35 -19.24 -13.16
N ALA A 276 -5.93 -20.43 -12.90
CA ALA A 276 -6.04 -21.00 -11.56
C ALA A 276 -4.67 -21.18 -10.89
N LYS A 277 -3.70 -21.72 -11.65
CA LYS A 277 -2.30 -21.85 -11.22
C LYS A 277 -1.69 -20.51 -10.88
N THR A 278 -1.85 -19.51 -11.76
CA THR A 278 -1.29 -18.17 -11.54
C THR A 278 -1.90 -17.52 -10.30
N LYS A 279 -3.23 -17.58 -10.14
CA LYS A 279 -3.96 -17.08 -8.98
C LYS A 279 -3.46 -17.72 -7.69
N CYS A 280 -3.46 -19.05 -7.62
CA CYS A 280 -3.07 -19.79 -6.42
C CYS A 280 -1.59 -19.61 -6.08
N LYS A 281 -0.70 -19.62 -7.08
CA LYS A 281 0.73 -19.34 -6.88
C LYS A 281 0.96 -17.94 -6.33
N ASN A 282 0.28 -16.93 -6.87
CA ASN A 282 0.38 -15.56 -6.38
C ASN A 282 -0.17 -15.45 -4.95
N ASN A 283 -1.31 -16.10 -4.65
CA ASN A 283 -1.89 -16.16 -3.31
C ASN A 283 -0.97 -16.84 -2.31
N TYR A 284 -0.37 -17.98 -2.67
CA TYR A 284 0.58 -18.73 -1.85
C TYR A 284 1.73 -17.84 -1.37
N PHE A 285 2.44 -17.23 -2.31
CA PHE A 285 3.57 -16.37 -1.95
C PHE A 285 3.13 -15.14 -1.15
N PHE A 286 2.01 -14.52 -1.54
CA PHE A 286 1.45 -13.38 -0.82
C PHE A 286 1.11 -13.74 0.63
N ALA A 287 0.45 -14.87 0.87
CA ALA A 287 0.12 -15.37 2.20
C ALA A 287 1.37 -15.55 3.05
N LEU A 288 2.38 -16.26 2.52
CA LEU A 288 3.64 -16.50 3.23
C LEU A 288 4.37 -15.20 3.55
N THR A 289 4.35 -14.20 2.65
CA THR A 289 4.94 -12.88 2.92
C THR A 289 4.38 -12.27 4.20
N PHE A 290 3.08 -12.43 4.45
CA PHE A 290 2.39 -11.87 5.61
C PHE A 290 2.19 -12.89 6.74
N LYS A 291 3.01 -13.96 6.77
CA LYS A 291 2.98 -15.03 7.77
C LYS A 291 1.61 -15.71 7.89
N GLY A 292 0.86 -15.74 6.80
CA GLY A 292 -0.44 -16.40 6.71
C GLY A 292 -0.36 -17.79 6.08
N LYS A 293 -1.46 -18.52 6.23
CA LYS A 293 -1.68 -19.86 5.67
C LYS A 293 -2.48 -19.75 4.37
N PRO A 294 -1.95 -20.22 3.22
CA PRO A 294 -2.68 -20.21 1.96
C PRO A 294 -3.65 -21.39 1.88
N ILE A 295 -4.89 -21.11 1.47
CA ILE A 295 -5.94 -22.10 1.23
C ILE A 295 -6.50 -21.89 -0.17
N VAL A 296 -6.82 -23.00 -0.83
CA VAL A 296 -7.54 -23.00 -2.10
C VAL A 296 -8.92 -23.59 -1.85
N VAL A 297 -9.97 -22.85 -2.20
CA VAL A 297 -11.35 -23.38 -2.22
C VAL A 297 -11.81 -23.47 -3.67
N ALA A 298 -12.29 -24.63 -4.09
CA ALA A 298 -12.72 -24.85 -5.47
C ALA A 298 -14.18 -25.28 -5.56
N ASP A 299 -14.89 -24.88 -6.63
CA ASP A 299 -16.20 -25.46 -6.95
C ASP A 299 -16.09 -26.99 -7.08
N ASP A 300 -17.16 -27.70 -6.73
CA ASP A 300 -17.15 -29.17 -6.67
C ASP A 300 -16.85 -29.84 -8.02
N ASP A 301 -17.19 -29.16 -9.12
CA ASP A 301 -17.07 -29.58 -10.50
C ASP A 301 -15.81 -29.05 -11.23
N VAL A 302 -14.89 -28.41 -10.51
CA VAL A 302 -13.55 -28.12 -11.03
C VAL A 302 -12.84 -29.43 -11.37
N ASN A 303 -12.23 -29.50 -12.56
CA ASN A 303 -11.61 -30.72 -13.05
C ASN A 303 -10.39 -31.13 -12.20
N GLN A 304 -10.13 -32.44 -12.10
CA GLN A 304 -9.07 -32.99 -11.27
C GLN A 304 -7.67 -32.50 -11.66
N LYS A 305 -7.42 -32.29 -12.96
CA LYS A 305 -6.14 -31.78 -13.45
C LYS A 305 -5.82 -30.41 -12.88
N THR A 306 -6.80 -29.49 -12.88
CA THR A 306 -6.67 -28.16 -12.27
C THR A 306 -6.46 -28.27 -10.76
N LEU A 307 -7.19 -29.14 -10.05
CA LEU A 307 -7.01 -29.37 -8.61
C LEU A 307 -5.58 -29.82 -8.28
N THR A 308 -5.08 -30.85 -8.98
CA THR A 308 -3.70 -31.34 -8.80
C THR A 308 -2.65 -30.27 -9.08
N THR A 309 -2.87 -29.40 -10.08
CA THR A 309 -1.96 -28.28 -10.37
C THR A 309 -1.90 -27.27 -9.20
N VAL A 310 -3.01 -27.02 -8.51
CA VAL A 310 -3.07 -26.00 -7.43
C VAL A 310 -2.77 -26.53 -6.03
N GLU A 311 -2.76 -27.85 -5.81
CA GLU A 311 -2.38 -28.49 -4.54
C GLU A 311 -0.98 -28.08 -4.05
N SER A 312 -0.07 -27.76 -4.97
CA SER A 312 1.26 -27.25 -4.63
C SER A 312 1.28 -25.84 -4.02
N TYR A 313 0.13 -25.14 -4.01
CA TYR A 313 0.00 -23.74 -3.61
C TYR A 313 -0.95 -23.51 -2.42
N GLY A 314 -1.33 -24.56 -1.70
CA GLY A 314 -2.12 -24.44 -0.48
C GLY A 314 -2.97 -25.68 -0.22
N HIS A 315 -3.55 -25.75 0.97
CA HIS A 315 -4.53 -26.79 1.28
C HIS A 315 -5.77 -26.60 0.40
N VAL A 316 -6.14 -27.63 -0.36
CA VAL A 316 -7.27 -27.59 -1.30
C VAL A 316 -8.50 -28.19 -0.63
N SER A 317 -9.59 -27.42 -0.60
CA SER A 317 -10.89 -27.86 -0.12
C SER A 317 -11.95 -27.57 -1.18
N LYS A 318 -12.94 -28.45 -1.29
CA LYS A 318 -14.10 -28.21 -2.15
C LYS A 318 -15.15 -27.39 -1.41
N VAL A 319 -15.98 -26.65 -2.14
CA VAL A 319 -17.09 -25.88 -1.54
C VAL A 319 -18.03 -26.79 -0.73
N SER A 320 -18.26 -28.04 -1.14
CA SER A 320 -19.02 -29.02 -0.34
C SER A 320 -18.43 -29.28 1.06
N ASN A 321 -17.11 -29.16 1.23
CA ASN A 321 -16.39 -29.39 2.48
C ASN A 321 -16.12 -28.11 3.28
N ILE A 322 -16.77 -27.00 2.93
CA ILE A 322 -16.51 -25.70 3.56
C ILE A 322 -16.78 -25.68 5.07
N GLU A 323 -17.67 -26.54 5.56
CA GLU A 323 -17.96 -26.64 6.99
C GLU A 323 -16.79 -27.24 7.78
N GLU A 324 -16.14 -28.28 7.24
CA GLU A 324 -14.96 -28.89 7.85
C GLU A 324 -13.80 -27.89 7.86
N LEU A 325 -13.57 -27.23 6.73
CA LEU A 325 -12.56 -26.17 6.61
C LEU A 325 -12.79 -25.04 7.63
N ALA A 326 -14.04 -24.62 7.85
CA ALA A 326 -14.35 -23.60 8.84
C ALA A 326 -14.00 -24.04 10.27
N LYS A 327 -14.26 -25.31 10.63
CA LYS A 327 -13.89 -25.88 11.92
C LYS A 327 -12.37 -25.90 12.10
N GLU A 328 -11.63 -26.38 11.09
CA GLU A 328 -10.17 -26.41 11.10
C GLU A 328 -9.57 -25.01 11.29
N ILE A 329 -10.07 -24.01 10.56
CA ILE A 329 -9.62 -22.62 10.71
C ILE A 329 -9.85 -22.11 12.14
N VAL A 330 -11.03 -22.37 12.73
CA VAL A 330 -11.33 -21.97 14.11
C VAL A 330 -10.42 -22.65 15.12
N GLU A 331 -10.13 -23.94 14.94
CA GLU A 331 -9.22 -24.68 15.81
C GLU A 331 -7.80 -24.12 15.73
N ASP A 332 -7.31 -23.84 14.51
CA ASP A 332 -5.97 -23.28 14.29
C ASP A 332 -5.82 -21.84 14.77
N ILE A 333 -6.91 -21.08 14.90
CA ILE A 333 -6.91 -19.73 15.49
C ILE A 333 -6.85 -19.79 17.02
N LYS A 334 -7.39 -20.87 17.63
CA LYS A 334 -7.41 -21.09 19.08
C LYS A 334 -6.10 -21.67 19.62
N ARG A 335 -5.35 -22.38 18.79
CA ARG A 335 -3.97 -22.82 19.07
C ARG A 335 -3.02 -21.63 19.04
#